data_AF-A0A2Z4UBQ3-F1
#
_entry.id   AF-A0A2Z4UBQ3-F1
#
_cell.length_a   1.000
_cell.length_b   1.000
_cell.length_c   1.000
_cell.angle_alpha   90.00
_cell.angle_beta   90.00
_cell.angle_gamma   90.00
#
_symmetry.space_group_name_H-M   'P 1'
#
loop_
_entity.id
_entity.type
_entity.pdbx_description
1 polymer ?
#
loop_
_entity_poly.entity_id
_entity_poly.type
_entity_poly.pdbx_seq_one_letter_code
_entity_poly.pdbx_strand_id
1 'polypeptide(L)'
;MWDKTVIMNFSGIYPQEPFFQAQQGRWLDMTGMEGVNCYCTPEAEEAIQKQIKEMPLFGIHFLDSGNYHYLSKLWLKKIEEPFDLLVFDNHTDMQEAAFFGLLSCGSWVREVLDTNPELSKVCVTGPSKAAFSECDAQNRGITAVTAEELSQKKEETLERFLAGSSSPLYLSIDMDLLSREAARTNWDQGEVLLPQLLKMIRLAFVHRRILGADICGENPQDTAEMPRGEDLEINSRTTAGLWGCLAEEMEKQEAYEKECRSLDEKFLSGKQEKIRLELALKRYFSCRTWEKDKVRKEYGSYLSLRIRPAGEWLIQQRENRKLAVLLEDFQLQGAVLESLLLKAEKYQNTEAQIFLLQKKKEQQGFKEEGWEF
;
A
#
# COMPACT_ATOMS: atom_id res chain seq x y z
N MET A 1 10.73 4.52 12.64
CA MET A 1 9.31 4.10 12.70
C MET A 1 8.71 4.03 14.09
N TRP A 2 9.45 3.73 15.16
CA TRP A 2 8.89 3.73 16.52
C TRP A 2 8.24 5.05 16.93
N ASP A 3 8.80 6.18 16.49
CA ASP A 3 8.24 7.53 16.65
C ASP A 3 6.83 7.70 16.04
N LYS A 4 6.43 6.80 15.13
CA LYS A 4 5.14 6.75 14.44
C LYS A 4 4.36 5.46 14.74
N THR A 5 4.76 4.72 15.76
CA THR A 5 4.04 3.52 16.22
C THR A 5 3.16 3.91 17.40
N VAL A 6 1.87 3.59 17.34
CA VAL A 6 0.90 3.82 18.42
C VAL A 6 0.47 2.47 18.98
N ILE A 7 0.45 2.33 20.30
CA ILE A 7 0.05 1.11 20.99
C ILE A 7 -1.16 1.44 21.84
N MET A 8 -2.34 0.99 21.41
CA MET A 8 -3.60 1.21 22.10
C MET A 8 -3.90 0.00 22.98
N ASN A 9 -3.59 0.09 24.27
CA ASN A 9 -3.70 -1.00 25.22
C ASN A 9 -5.03 -0.92 25.97
N PHE A 10 -6.00 -1.74 25.59
CA PHE A 10 -7.33 -1.81 26.22
C PHE A 10 -7.46 -3.00 27.15
N SER A 11 -6.88 -4.15 26.81
CA SER A 11 -7.00 -5.37 27.61
C SER A 11 -5.88 -5.53 28.65
N GLY A 12 -4.76 -4.84 28.46
CA GLY A 12 -3.56 -5.07 29.26
C GLY A 12 -2.66 -6.19 28.73
N ILE A 13 -2.90 -6.71 27.53
CA ILE A 13 -2.10 -7.79 26.95
C ILE A 13 -0.69 -7.35 26.55
N TYR A 14 -0.55 -6.17 25.95
CA TYR A 14 0.73 -5.74 25.37
C TYR A 14 1.90 -5.69 26.36
N PRO A 15 1.76 -5.18 27.61
CA PRO A 15 2.85 -5.23 28.59
C PRO A 15 3.36 -6.65 28.91
N GLN A 16 2.57 -7.68 28.66
CA GLN A 16 2.94 -9.08 28.94
C GLN A 16 3.79 -9.70 27.82
N GLU A 17 3.70 -9.17 26.60
CA GLU A 17 4.38 -9.71 25.43
C GLU A 17 5.83 -9.23 25.33
N PRO A 18 6.81 -10.15 25.13
CA PRO A 18 8.23 -9.78 25.05
C PRO A 18 8.55 -8.68 24.03
N PHE A 19 7.88 -8.66 22.88
CA PHE A 19 8.08 -7.65 21.84
C PHE A 19 7.84 -6.21 22.36
N PHE A 20 6.83 -6.03 23.20
CA PHE A 20 6.43 -4.71 23.71
C PHE A 20 7.12 -4.33 25.03
N GLN A 21 7.78 -5.26 25.72
CA GLN A 21 8.49 -4.99 26.99
C GLN A 21 9.61 -3.95 26.87
N ALA A 22 10.17 -3.76 25.67
CA ALA A 22 11.13 -2.69 25.41
C ALA A 22 10.50 -1.27 25.45
N GLN A 23 9.17 -1.17 25.56
CA GLN A 23 8.36 0.05 25.64
C GLN A 23 8.72 1.10 24.57
N GLN A 24 8.82 0.65 23.33
CA GLN A 24 9.03 1.53 22.19
C GLN A 24 7.68 1.97 21.63
N GLY A 25 7.63 3.15 20.99
CA GLY A 25 6.39 3.71 20.47
C GLY A 25 5.60 4.56 21.46
N ARG A 26 4.45 5.07 21.01
CA ARG A 26 3.53 5.90 21.79
C ARG A 26 2.42 5.04 22.38
N TRP A 27 2.47 4.85 23.69
CA TRP A 27 1.48 4.08 24.43
C TRP A 27 0.26 4.92 24.77
N LEU A 28 -0.91 4.35 24.54
CA LEU A 28 -2.21 4.79 25.03
C LEU A 28 -2.73 3.71 25.97
N ASP A 29 -2.64 3.96 27.27
CA ASP A 29 -3.25 3.09 28.27
C ASP A 29 -4.74 3.41 28.38
N MET A 30 -5.55 2.46 27.91
CA MET A 30 -7.01 2.54 27.82
C MET A 30 -7.67 1.44 28.67
N THR A 31 -6.90 0.76 29.52
CA THR A 31 -7.35 -0.40 30.32
C THR A 31 -8.48 -0.11 31.29
N GLY A 32 -8.68 1.16 31.65
CA GLY A 32 -9.79 1.61 32.50
C GLY A 32 -11.03 2.09 31.74
N MET A 33 -11.09 1.96 30.41
CA MET A 33 -12.23 2.44 29.63
C MET A 33 -13.39 1.44 29.66
N GLU A 34 -14.61 1.95 29.82
CA GLU A 34 -15.84 1.18 29.72
C GLU A 34 -16.50 1.35 28.35
N GLY A 35 -17.33 0.39 27.94
CA GLY A 35 -18.08 0.47 26.68
C GLY A 35 -17.20 0.40 25.43
N VAL A 36 -16.15 -0.44 25.48
CA VAL A 36 -15.15 -0.62 24.42
C VAL A 36 -14.91 -2.09 24.04
N ASN A 37 -15.36 -3.07 24.82
CA ASN A 37 -15.08 -4.49 24.54
C ASN A 37 -16.14 -5.05 23.57
N CYS A 38 -15.71 -5.45 22.36
CA CYS A 38 -16.51 -5.89 21.21
C CYS A 38 -17.45 -4.83 20.62
N TYR A 39 -17.98 -3.93 21.45
CA TYR A 39 -18.87 -2.84 21.08
C TYR A 39 -18.33 -1.52 21.64
N CYS A 40 -18.39 -0.48 20.83
CA CYS A 40 -18.02 0.88 21.19
C CYS A 40 -19.26 1.73 21.40
N THR A 41 -19.40 2.27 22.61
CA THR A 41 -20.43 3.29 22.91
C THR A 41 -20.05 4.63 22.28
N PRO A 42 -21.02 5.50 21.94
CA PRO A 42 -20.73 6.83 21.39
C PRO A 42 -19.82 7.67 22.29
N GLU A 43 -19.99 7.58 23.61
CA GLU A 43 -19.16 8.29 24.58
C GLU A 43 -17.72 7.79 24.57
N ALA A 44 -17.52 6.47 24.49
CA ALA A 44 -16.19 5.88 24.36
C ALA A 44 -15.55 6.23 23.01
N GLU A 45 -16.32 6.20 21.93
CA GLU A 45 -15.85 6.61 20.59
C GLU A 45 -15.32 8.05 20.62
N GLU A 46 -16.09 9.00 21.15
CA GLU A 46 -15.67 10.41 21.25
C GLU A 46 -14.39 10.56 22.10
N ALA A 47 -14.32 9.84 23.23
CA ALA A 47 -13.14 9.86 24.10
C ALA A 47 -11.89 9.32 23.38
N ILE A 48 -12.01 8.19 22.65
CA ILE A 48 -10.92 7.60 21.87
C ILE A 48 -10.49 8.55 20.75
N GLN A 49 -11.44 9.11 20.01
CA GLN A 49 -11.17 10.06 18.93
C GLN A 49 -10.39 11.28 19.43
N LYS A 50 -10.72 11.79 20.61
CA LYS A 50 -9.99 12.89 21.23
C LYS A 50 -8.53 12.52 21.53
N GLN A 51 -8.25 11.28 21.96
CA GLN A 51 -6.89 10.81 22.25
C GLN A 51 -6.06 10.69 20.97
N ILE A 52 -6.64 10.15 19.89
CA ILE A 52 -5.91 9.91 18.63
C ILE A 52 -5.89 11.12 17.68
N LYS A 53 -6.59 12.21 18.02
CA LYS A 53 -6.79 13.39 17.16
C LYS A 53 -5.48 13.94 16.61
N GLU A 54 -4.51 14.21 17.49
CA GLU A 54 -3.22 14.82 17.14
C GLU A 54 -2.17 13.78 16.72
N MET A 55 -2.53 12.50 16.65
CA MET A 55 -1.62 11.45 16.21
C MET A 55 -1.54 11.39 14.69
N PRO A 56 -0.35 11.14 14.11
CA PRO A 56 -0.22 10.98 12.68
C PRO A 56 -0.97 9.74 12.20
N LEU A 57 -1.69 9.87 11.08
CA LEU A 57 -2.28 8.72 10.38
C LEU A 57 -1.20 7.78 9.85
N PHE A 58 -0.14 8.35 9.25
CA PHE A 58 0.98 7.59 8.72
C PHE A 58 1.81 7.01 9.86
N GLY A 59 1.70 5.71 10.04
CA GLY A 59 2.27 4.98 11.16
C GLY A 59 1.73 3.55 11.23
N ILE A 60 2.14 2.84 12.27
CA ILE A 60 1.67 1.50 12.61
C ILE A 60 0.89 1.61 13.91
N HIS A 61 -0.38 1.21 13.89
CA HIS A 61 -1.28 1.35 15.04
C HIS A 61 -1.68 -0.03 15.56
N PHE A 62 -1.23 -0.39 16.75
CA PHE A 62 -1.65 -1.62 17.44
C PHE A 62 -2.94 -1.37 18.19
N LEU A 63 -3.98 -2.16 17.91
CA LEU A 63 -5.36 -1.92 18.35
C LEU A 63 -5.81 -2.82 19.50
N ASP A 64 -4.93 -3.67 20.03
CA ASP A 64 -5.22 -4.75 20.98
C ASP A 64 -5.82 -5.99 20.29
N SER A 65 -6.72 -6.71 20.96
CA SER A 65 -7.38 -7.91 20.44
C SER A 65 -8.37 -7.65 19.31
N GLY A 66 -8.86 -8.72 18.69
CA GLY A 66 -9.91 -8.63 17.67
C GLY A 66 -11.22 -7.99 18.18
N ASN A 67 -11.43 -7.93 19.51
CA ASN A 67 -12.59 -7.24 20.09
C ASN A 67 -12.58 -5.72 19.81
N TYR A 68 -11.41 -5.17 19.49
CA TYR A 68 -11.18 -3.75 19.29
C TYR A 68 -10.91 -3.41 17.81
N HIS A 69 -11.08 -4.35 16.89
CA HIS A 69 -10.81 -4.14 15.46
C HIS A 69 -11.63 -2.98 14.86
N TYR A 70 -12.78 -2.67 15.46
CA TYR A 70 -13.57 -1.50 15.10
C TYR A 70 -12.81 -0.16 15.19
N LEU A 71 -11.71 -0.09 15.94
CA LEU A 71 -10.85 1.10 16.03
C LEU A 71 -10.28 1.50 14.68
N SER A 72 -10.15 0.56 13.73
CA SER A 72 -9.79 0.85 12.34
C SER A 72 -10.70 1.93 11.76
N LYS A 73 -12.02 1.88 12.00
CA LYS A 73 -12.97 2.95 11.57
C LYS A 73 -12.56 4.32 12.08
N LEU A 74 -12.03 4.43 13.30
CA LEU A 74 -11.64 5.71 13.89
C LEU A 74 -10.37 6.27 13.27
N TRP A 75 -9.41 5.41 12.92
CA TRP A 75 -8.23 5.81 12.15
C TRP A 75 -8.59 6.23 10.74
N LEU A 76 -9.47 5.48 10.07
CA LEU A 76 -9.95 5.79 8.72
C LEU A 76 -10.69 7.13 8.63
N LYS A 77 -11.38 7.56 9.69
CA LYS A 77 -12.02 8.89 9.77
C LYS A 77 -11.05 10.07 9.66
N LYS A 78 -9.75 9.84 9.85
CA LYS A 78 -8.71 10.88 9.73
C LYS A 78 -8.23 11.07 8.29
N ILE A 79 -8.71 10.26 7.34
CA ILE A 79 -8.34 10.35 5.94
C ILE A 79 -9.24 11.39 5.25
N GLU A 80 -8.63 12.44 4.71
CA GLU A 80 -9.31 13.57 4.04
C GLU A 80 -9.16 13.52 2.50
N GLU A 81 -8.73 12.38 1.95
CA GLU A 81 -8.59 12.15 0.50
C GLU A 81 -9.17 10.79 0.09
N PRO A 82 -9.68 10.63 -1.16
CA PRO A 82 -10.25 9.36 -1.59
C PRO A 82 -9.23 8.23 -1.47
N PHE A 83 -9.61 7.12 -0.83
CA PHE A 83 -8.72 6.01 -0.54
C PHE A 83 -9.41 4.65 -0.72
N ASP A 84 -8.61 3.60 -0.92
CA ASP A 84 -9.09 2.22 -0.84
C ASP A 84 -8.66 1.59 0.49
N LEU A 85 -9.39 0.56 0.93
CA LEU A 85 -9.10 -0.21 2.14
C LEU A 85 -8.76 -1.66 1.77
N LEU A 86 -7.70 -2.19 2.36
CA LEU A 86 -7.37 -3.61 2.32
C LEU A 86 -7.37 -4.17 3.75
N VAL A 87 -8.26 -5.13 3.99
CA VAL A 87 -8.43 -5.82 5.27
C VAL A 87 -7.91 -7.24 5.13
N PHE A 88 -7.01 -7.63 6.02
CA PHE A 88 -6.51 -8.99 6.20
C PHE A 88 -7.14 -9.55 7.48
N ASP A 89 -8.04 -10.52 7.34
CA ASP A 89 -8.92 -10.92 8.44
C ASP A 89 -9.55 -12.28 8.11
N ASN A 90 -9.72 -13.17 9.09
CA ASN A 90 -10.49 -14.40 8.89
C ASN A 90 -12.00 -14.13 8.79
N HIS A 91 -12.47 -13.00 9.31
CA HIS A 91 -13.84 -12.53 9.32
C HIS A 91 -14.10 -11.45 8.27
N THR A 92 -15.37 -11.27 7.94
CA THR A 92 -15.76 -10.23 6.98
C THR A 92 -15.94 -8.87 7.64
N ASP A 93 -16.21 -8.83 8.94
CA ASP A 93 -16.58 -7.64 9.71
C ASP A 93 -17.70 -6.79 9.10
N MET A 94 -18.60 -7.48 8.39
CA MET A 94 -19.74 -6.90 7.67
C MET A 94 -21.11 -7.34 8.21
N GLN A 95 -21.13 -7.98 9.39
CA GLN A 95 -22.38 -8.41 10.01
C GLN A 95 -23.23 -7.20 10.45
N GLU A 96 -24.52 -7.42 10.62
CA GLU A 96 -25.35 -6.44 11.32
C GLU A 96 -24.97 -6.41 12.80
N ALA A 97 -24.78 -5.21 13.35
CA ALA A 97 -24.55 -5.05 14.77
C ALA A 97 -25.77 -5.57 15.54
N ALA A 98 -25.53 -6.48 16.50
CA ALA A 98 -26.60 -7.05 17.31
C ALA A 98 -27.32 -5.99 18.17
N PHE A 99 -26.59 -4.93 18.54
CA PHE A 99 -27.12 -3.74 19.19
C PHE A 99 -27.21 -2.61 18.17
N PHE A 100 -28.44 -2.29 17.76
CA PHE A 100 -28.71 -1.27 16.74
C PHE A 100 -28.05 0.07 17.09
N GLY A 101 -27.24 0.59 16.16
CA GLY A 101 -26.56 1.87 16.29
C GLY A 101 -25.25 1.85 17.08
N LEU A 102 -24.80 0.71 17.58
CA LEU A 102 -23.46 0.57 18.18
C LEU A 102 -22.45 0.02 17.16
N LEU A 103 -21.29 0.65 17.12
CA LEU A 103 -20.13 0.15 16.38
C LEU A 103 -19.60 -1.11 17.06
N SER A 104 -19.32 -2.16 16.30
CA SER A 104 -18.76 -3.42 16.82
C SER A 104 -17.61 -3.93 15.98
N CYS A 105 -16.79 -4.83 16.54
CA CYS A 105 -15.77 -5.56 15.77
C CYS A 105 -16.40 -6.27 14.56
N GLY A 106 -17.43 -7.08 14.74
CA GLY A 106 -18.04 -7.81 13.60
C GLY A 106 -18.80 -6.97 12.56
N SER A 107 -18.91 -5.64 12.71
CA SER A 107 -19.68 -4.76 11.80
C SER A 107 -18.93 -3.54 11.26
N TRP A 108 -17.68 -3.31 11.68
CA TRP A 108 -17.02 -2.03 11.40
C TRP A 108 -16.77 -1.79 9.92
N VAL A 109 -16.47 -2.82 9.13
CA VAL A 109 -16.27 -2.68 7.67
C VAL A 109 -17.56 -2.23 7.00
N ARG A 110 -18.70 -2.82 7.38
CA ARG A 110 -20.03 -2.39 6.91
C ARG A 110 -20.30 -0.94 7.29
N GLU A 111 -20.01 -0.57 8.53
CA GLU A 111 -20.18 0.79 9.01
C GLU A 111 -19.32 1.81 8.24
N VAL A 112 -18.08 1.47 7.89
CA VAL A 112 -17.24 2.38 7.08
C VAL A 112 -17.77 2.52 5.66
N LEU A 113 -18.21 1.43 5.02
CA LEU A 113 -18.85 1.46 3.70
C LEU A 113 -20.06 2.40 3.68
N ASP A 114 -20.88 2.34 4.74
CA ASP A 114 -22.12 3.10 4.81
C ASP A 114 -21.89 4.58 5.21
N THR A 115 -20.77 4.92 5.87
CA THR A 115 -20.60 6.24 6.51
C THR A 115 -19.36 7.04 6.08
N ASN A 116 -18.34 6.45 5.46
CA ASN A 116 -17.12 7.17 5.08
C ASN A 116 -17.17 7.61 3.60
N PRO A 117 -17.32 8.91 3.29
CA PRO A 117 -17.45 9.40 1.92
C PRO A 117 -16.14 9.30 1.10
N GLU A 118 -14.98 9.21 1.75
CA GLU A 118 -13.68 9.12 1.07
C GLU A 118 -13.32 7.67 0.72
N LEU A 119 -14.01 6.68 1.30
CA LEU A 119 -13.76 5.27 1.00
C LEU A 119 -14.30 4.93 -0.39
N SER A 120 -13.39 4.55 -1.29
CA SER A 120 -13.69 4.26 -2.70
C SER A 120 -13.91 2.77 -2.99
N LYS A 121 -13.01 1.90 -2.51
CA LYS A 121 -13.10 0.44 -2.68
C LYS A 121 -12.60 -0.27 -1.43
N VAL A 122 -13.14 -1.46 -1.18
CA VAL A 122 -12.71 -2.34 -0.10
C VAL A 122 -12.34 -3.71 -0.66
N CYS A 123 -11.21 -4.23 -0.22
CA CYS A 123 -10.81 -5.61 -0.41
C CYS A 123 -10.69 -6.29 0.95
N VAL A 124 -11.37 -7.41 1.14
CA VAL A 124 -11.24 -8.24 2.36
C VAL A 124 -10.60 -9.56 1.95
N THR A 125 -9.56 -9.94 2.68
CA THR A 125 -8.68 -11.07 2.36
C THR A 125 -8.61 -12.05 3.52
N GLY A 126 -9.15 -13.25 3.31
CA GLY A 126 -9.14 -14.31 4.32
C GLY A 126 -10.43 -15.10 4.45
N PRO A 127 -11.62 -14.49 4.52
CA PRO A 127 -12.84 -15.22 4.84
C PRO A 127 -13.21 -16.29 3.80
N SER A 128 -13.97 -17.29 4.22
CA SER A 128 -14.47 -18.31 3.30
C SER A 128 -15.43 -17.72 2.27
N LYS A 129 -15.59 -18.41 1.12
CA LYS A 129 -16.60 -18.02 0.12
C LYS A 129 -18.03 -18.00 0.70
N ALA A 130 -18.32 -18.88 1.66
CA ALA A 130 -19.62 -18.92 2.33
C ALA A 130 -19.85 -17.66 3.16
N ALA A 131 -18.87 -17.26 4.00
CA ALA A 131 -18.96 -16.05 4.82
C ALA A 131 -19.21 -14.78 3.98
N PHE A 132 -18.52 -14.64 2.85
CA PHE A 132 -18.78 -13.53 1.92
C PHE A 132 -20.18 -13.53 1.31
N SER A 133 -20.74 -14.72 1.08
CA SER A 133 -22.09 -14.86 0.52
C SER A 133 -23.15 -14.49 1.57
N GLU A 134 -22.92 -14.83 2.85
CA GLU A 134 -23.84 -14.54 3.95
C GLU A 134 -24.00 -13.05 4.24
N CYS A 135 -22.93 -12.26 4.10
CA CYS A 135 -22.98 -10.80 4.30
C CYS A 135 -23.26 -10.00 3.02
N ASP A 136 -23.60 -10.67 1.92
CA ASP A 136 -23.88 -10.07 0.61
C ASP A 136 -22.76 -9.15 0.10
N ALA A 137 -21.50 -9.54 0.33
CA ALA A 137 -20.32 -8.74 0.06
C ALA A 137 -20.23 -8.29 -1.42
N GLN A 138 -20.65 -9.17 -2.34
CA GLN A 138 -20.61 -8.90 -3.78
C GLN A 138 -21.51 -7.71 -4.17
N ASN A 139 -22.74 -7.63 -3.65
CA ASN A 139 -23.65 -6.54 -3.95
C ASN A 139 -23.22 -5.22 -3.29
N ARG A 140 -22.43 -5.29 -2.21
CA ARG A 140 -21.80 -4.14 -1.56
C ARG A 140 -20.49 -3.69 -2.20
N GLY A 141 -20.07 -4.31 -3.30
CA GLY A 141 -18.88 -3.91 -4.05
C GLY A 141 -17.55 -4.32 -3.40
N ILE A 142 -17.58 -5.31 -2.49
CA ILE A 142 -16.36 -5.86 -1.88
C ILE A 142 -15.60 -6.69 -2.90
N THR A 143 -14.29 -6.48 -2.96
CA THR A 143 -13.38 -7.45 -3.57
C THR A 143 -13.04 -8.53 -2.54
N ALA A 144 -13.52 -9.75 -2.78
CA ALA A 144 -13.36 -10.87 -1.86
C ALA A 144 -12.18 -11.76 -2.29
N VAL A 145 -11.12 -11.81 -1.47
CA VAL A 145 -10.02 -12.78 -1.61
C VAL A 145 -10.24 -13.87 -0.58
N THR A 146 -10.65 -15.06 -1.01
CA THR A 146 -11.21 -16.06 -0.09
C THR A 146 -10.15 -16.99 0.51
N ALA A 147 -10.46 -17.62 1.64
CA ALA A 147 -9.64 -18.68 2.25
C ALA A 147 -9.23 -19.76 1.23
N GLU A 148 -10.16 -20.15 0.36
CA GLU A 148 -9.94 -21.16 -0.67
C GLU A 148 -8.92 -20.69 -1.72
N GLU A 149 -8.92 -19.41 -2.09
CA GLU A 149 -7.91 -18.82 -2.99
C GLU A 149 -6.53 -18.81 -2.31
N LEU A 150 -6.47 -18.34 -1.06
CA LEU A 150 -5.24 -18.23 -0.28
C LEU A 150 -4.59 -19.59 0.01
N SER A 151 -5.39 -20.63 0.31
CA SER A 151 -4.90 -21.99 0.57
C SER A 151 -4.19 -22.60 -0.65
N GLN A 152 -4.58 -22.18 -1.85
CA GLN A 152 -3.93 -22.57 -3.11
C GLN A 152 -2.74 -21.67 -3.46
N LYS A 153 -2.39 -20.71 -2.60
CA LYS A 153 -1.38 -19.67 -2.82
C LYS A 153 -1.65 -18.87 -4.10
N LYS A 154 -2.92 -18.70 -4.44
CA LYS A 154 -3.36 -17.81 -5.50
C LYS A 154 -3.59 -16.45 -4.85
N GLU A 155 -3.03 -15.42 -5.47
CA GLU A 155 -3.15 -14.03 -5.02
C GLU A 155 -3.65 -13.15 -6.18
N GLU A 156 -4.23 -13.76 -7.23
CA GLU A 156 -4.61 -13.08 -8.48
C GLU A 156 -5.70 -12.03 -8.24
N THR A 157 -6.66 -12.31 -7.35
CA THR A 157 -7.71 -11.36 -7.02
C THR A 157 -7.14 -10.15 -6.27
N LEU A 158 -6.22 -10.39 -5.33
CA LEU A 158 -5.51 -9.34 -4.61
C LEU A 158 -4.64 -8.50 -5.55
N GLU A 159 -3.85 -9.14 -6.41
CA GLU A 159 -3.01 -8.47 -7.42
C GLU A 159 -3.86 -7.57 -8.33
N ARG A 160 -5.02 -8.07 -8.79
CA ARG A 160 -5.93 -7.29 -9.63
C ARG A 160 -6.50 -6.08 -8.88
N PHE A 161 -6.88 -6.24 -7.62
CA PHE A 161 -7.34 -5.14 -6.78
C PHE A 161 -6.26 -4.06 -6.62
N LEU A 162 -5.04 -4.49 -6.27
CA LEU A 162 -3.89 -3.61 -6.05
C LEU A 162 -3.47 -2.89 -7.33
N ALA A 163 -3.42 -3.58 -8.48
CA ALA A 163 -3.03 -2.97 -9.75
C ALA A 163 -4.14 -2.14 -10.41
N GLY A 164 -5.42 -2.38 -10.05
CA GLY A 164 -6.59 -1.76 -10.70
C GLY A 164 -6.95 -0.36 -10.21
N SER A 165 -6.12 0.26 -9.36
CA SER A 165 -6.36 1.59 -8.81
C SER A 165 -5.02 2.24 -8.41
N SER A 166 -4.95 3.56 -8.53
CA SER A 166 -3.81 4.38 -8.09
C SER A 166 -4.12 5.20 -6.84
N SER A 167 -5.33 5.10 -6.28
CA SER A 167 -5.70 5.79 -5.03
C SER A 167 -4.74 5.39 -3.91
N PRO A 168 -4.56 6.19 -2.87
CA PRO A 168 -3.90 5.72 -1.66
C PRO A 168 -4.63 4.50 -1.05
N LEU A 169 -3.91 3.71 -0.24
CA LEU A 169 -4.41 2.49 0.37
C LEU A 169 -4.16 2.53 1.88
N TYR A 170 -5.14 2.13 2.67
CA TYR A 170 -4.97 1.86 4.10
C TYR A 170 -5.02 0.35 4.35
N LEU A 171 -4.16 -0.15 5.26
CA LEU A 171 -4.07 -1.57 5.59
C LEU A 171 -4.64 -1.82 7.00
N SER A 172 -5.56 -2.76 7.14
CA SER A 172 -6.00 -3.26 8.45
C SER A 172 -5.73 -4.75 8.55
N ILE A 173 -5.06 -5.19 9.63
CA ILE A 173 -4.56 -6.55 9.78
C ILE A 173 -5.08 -7.14 11.09
N ASP A 174 -6.02 -8.07 11.03
CA ASP A 174 -6.30 -8.99 12.13
C ASP A 174 -5.39 -10.21 12.03
N MET A 175 -4.71 -10.53 13.12
CA MET A 175 -3.86 -11.71 13.22
C MET A 175 -4.64 -13.02 13.21
N ASP A 176 -5.97 -13.00 13.41
CA ASP A 176 -6.79 -14.20 13.33
C ASP A 176 -6.83 -14.80 11.93
N LEU A 177 -6.46 -14.05 10.89
CA LEU A 177 -6.19 -14.56 9.54
C LEU A 177 -5.16 -15.71 9.56
N LEU A 178 -4.21 -15.65 10.50
CA LEU A 178 -3.07 -16.55 10.57
C LEU A 178 -3.42 -17.89 11.23
N SER A 179 -2.68 -18.93 10.81
CA SER A 179 -2.76 -20.25 11.45
C SER A 179 -2.42 -20.17 12.93
N ARG A 180 -2.91 -21.15 13.70
CA ARG A 180 -2.63 -21.23 15.14
C ARG A 180 -1.13 -21.21 15.42
N GLU A 181 -0.31 -21.91 14.64
CA GLU A 181 1.14 -21.93 14.85
C GLU A 181 1.80 -20.55 14.72
N ALA A 182 1.18 -19.63 13.98
CA ALA A 182 1.67 -18.28 13.76
C ALA A 182 1.08 -17.27 14.74
N ALA A 183 -0.20 -17.35 15.10
CA ALA A 183 -0.82 -16.44 16.06
C ALA A 183 -1.77 -17.19 17.01
N ARG A 184 -1.94 -16.66 18.21
CA ARG A 184 -2.97 -17.05 19.17
C ARG A 184 -3.89 -15.87 19.31
N THR A 185 -5.16 -16.04 18.96
CA THR A 185 -6.16 -14.97 19.00
C THR A 185 -7.36 -15.39 19.85
N ASN A 186 -8.23 -14.44 20.18
CA ASN A 186 -9.45 -14.69 20.95
C ASN A 186 -10.68 -15.00 20.08
N TRP A 187 -10.54 -14.98 18.75
CA TRP A 187 -11.55 -15.35 17.77
C TRP A 187 -11.18 -16.63 17.02
N ASP A 188 -12.08 -17.16 16.19
CA ASP A 188 -11.70 -18.29 15.34
C ASP A 188 -10.67 -17.87 14.30
N GLN A 189 -9.72 -18.77 14.06
CA GLN A 189 -8.53 -18.49 13.27
C GLN A 189 -8.61 -19.11 11.88
N GLY A 190 -7.99 -18.42 10.93
CA GLY A 190 -7.69 -18.91 9.60
C GLY A 190 -6.46 -19.80 9.57
N GLU A 191 -5.91 -19.98 8.36
CA GLU A 191 -4.84 -20.94 8.07
C GLU A 191 -3.66 -20.30 7.32
N VAL A 192 -3.64 -18.96 7.22
CA VAL A 192 -2.59 -18.26 6.48
C VAL A 192 -1.28 -18.32 7.25
N LEU A 193 -0.19 -18.62 6.54
CA LEU A 193 1.14 -18.59 7.14
C LEU A 193 1.67 -17.15 7.18
N LEU A 194 2.37 -16.77 8.26
CA LEU A 194 2.97 -15.43 8.38
C LEU A 194 3.79 -15.01 7.15
N PRO A 195 4.67 -15.85 6.55
CA PRO A 195 5.40 -15.46 5.34
C PRO A 195 4.52 -15.10 4.15
N GLN A 196 3.33 -15.70 4.03
CA GLN A 196 2.36 -15.38 2.97
C GLN A 196 1.75 -13.99 3.22
N LEU A 197 1.32 -13.69 4.45
CA LEU A 197 0.83 -12.36 4.82
C LEU A 197 1.91 -11.28 4.58
N LEU A 198 3.15 -11.52 5.00
CA LEU A 198 4.25 -10.58 4.78
C LEU A 198 4.55 -10.36 3.28
N LYS A 199 4.31 -11.35 2.43
CA LYS A 199 4.42 -11.21 0.96
C LYS A 199 3.31 -10.32 0.41
N MET A 200 2.06 -10.53 0.85
CA MET A 200 0.90 -9.73 0.43
C MET A 200 1.02 -8.26 0.87
N ILE A 201 1.53 -8.00 2.08
CA ILE A 201 1.83 -6.64 2.55
C ILE A 201 2.84 -5.96 1.63
N ARG A 202 3.97 -6.61 1.33
CA ARG A 202 4.99 -6.06 0.42
C ARG A 202 4.42 -5.80 -0.98
N LEU A 203 3.56 -6.69 -1.47
CA LEU A 203 2.87 -6.50 -2.74
C LEU A 203 2.00 -5.22 -2.72
N ALA A 204 1.30 -4.94 -1.62
CA ALA A 204 0.55 -3.69 -1.46
C ALA A 204 1.44 -2.45 -1.59
N PHE A 205 2.61 -2.43 -0.93
CA PHE A 205 3.60 -1.33 -1.03
C PHE A 205 4.28 -1.21 -2.40
N VAL A 206 4.23 -2.25 -3.23
CA VAL A 206 4.71 -2.18 -4.62
C VAL A 206 3.70 -1.48 -5.53
N HIS A 207 2.40 -1.66 -5.27
CA HIS A 207 1.33 -1.19 -6.14
C HIS A 207 0.70 0.14 -5.72
N ARG A 208 0.69 0.43 -4.41
CA ARG A 208 -0.10 1.53 -3.84
C ARG A 208 0.70 2.34 -2.84
N ARG A 209 0.38 3.63 -2.73
CA ARG A 209 0.85 4.49 -1.64
C ARG A 209 0.10 4.13 -0.37
N ILE A 210 0.80 3.66 0.66
CA ILE A 210 0.17 3.29 1.93
C ILE A 210 0.01 4.52 2.83
N LEU A 211 -1.20 4.78 3.31
CA LEU A 211 -1.54 5.90 4.18
C LEU A 211 -1.21 5.66 5.65
N GLY A 212 -1.26 4.40 6.06
CA GLY A 212 -1.09 3.91 7.43
C GLY A 212 -1.47 2.43 7.48
N ALA A 213 -1.17 1.80 8.60
CA ALA A 213 -1.57 0.42 8.86
C ALA A 213 -1.95 0.23 10.32
N ASP A 214 -2.92 -0.64 10.58
CA ASP A 214 -3.20 -1.12 11.92
C ASP A 214 -3.11 -2.65 12.03
N ILE A 215 -2.84 -3.11 13.25
CA ILE A 215 -2.72 -4.52 13.63
C ILE A 215 -3.57 -4.77 14.87
N CYS A 216 -4.43 -5.78 14.82
CA CYS A 216 -5.21 -6.31 15.94
C CYS A 216 -5.10 -7.85 16.00
N GLY A 217 -5.87 -8.48 16.87
CA GLY A 217 -5.97 -9.94 16.95
C GLY A 217 -5.10 -10.56 18.05
N GLU A 218 -4.60 -9.78 19.01
CA GLU A 218 -4.00 -10.36 20.21
C GLU A 218 -5.00 -11.24 20.97
N ASN A 219 -4.49 -12.14 21.83
CA ASN A 219 -5.31 -12.98 22.69
C ASN A 219 -5.34 -12.45 24.14
N PRO A 220 -6.22 -11.47 24.44
CA PRO A 220 -6.40 -10.99 25.79
C PRO A 220 -7.10 -12.07 26.59
N GLN A 221 -6.65 -12.26 27.81
CA GLN A 221 -7.30 -13.21 28.68
C GLN A 221 -8.49 -12.55 29.37
N ASP A 222 -9.64 -12.58 28.71
CA ASP A 222 -10.94 -12.25 29.29
C ASP A 222 -11.50 -13.41 30.15
N THR A 223 -10.60 -14.23 30.72
CA THR A 223 -10.93 -15.34 31.62
C THR A 223 -9.96 -15.31 32.79
N ALA A 224 -10.37 -15.83 33.95
CA ALA A 224 -9.66 -15.76 35.24
C ALA A 224 -8.27 -16.43 35.31
N GLU A 225 -7.61 -16.67 34.18
CA GLU A 225 -6.28 -17.29 34.06
C GLU A 225 -5.23 -16.25 33.65
N MET A 226 -3.93 -16.61 33.69
CA MET A 226 -2.82 -15.74 33.28
C MET A 226 -2.25 -16.12 31.91
N PRO A 227 -1.68 -15.13 31.15
CA PRO A 227 -0.80 -15.30 30.02
C PRO A 227 -0.25 -16.70 29.81
N ARG A 228 -0.69 -17.54 28.88
CA ARG A 228 0.13 -18.72 28.59
C ARG A 228 1.43 -18.22 27.98
N GLY A 229 2.57 -18.50 28.62
CA GLY A 229 3.86 -18.00 28.15
C GLY A 229 4.16 -18.42 26.70
N GLU A 230 3.70 -19.60 26.28
CA GLU A 230 3.79 -20.03 24.88
C GLU A 230 3.02 -19.12 23.92
N ASP A 231 1.80 -18.71 24.29
CA ASP A 231 0.96 -17.87 23.43
C ASP A 231 1.58 -16.46 23.28
N LEU A 232 2.11 -15.90 24.37
CA LEU A 232 2.85 -14.63 24.37
C LEU A 232 4.10 -14.69 23.47
N GLU A 233 4.84 -15.80 23.49
CA GLU A 233 6.01 -16.00 22.64
C GLU A 233 5.64 -16.17 21.16
N ILE A 234 4.52 -16.84 20.86
CA ILE A 234 4.03 -16.99 19.49
C ILE A 234 3.64 -15.63 18.93
N ASN A 235 2.79 -14.87 19.64
CA ASN A 235 2.32 -13.56 19.19
C ASN A 235 3.47 -12.57 19.09
N SER A 236 4.34 -12.49 20.10
CA SER A 236 5.53 -11.63 20.09
C SER A 236 6.39 -11.81 18.83
N ARG A 237 6.62 -13.06 18.39
CA ARG A 237 7.36 -13.31 17.13
C ARG A 237 6.60 -12.82 15.89
N THR A 238 5.29 -13.01 15.85
CA THR A 238 4.45 -12.60 14.74
C THR A 238 4.31 -11.09 14.66
N THR A 239 4.04 -10.44 15.79
CA THR A 239 4.02 -8.99 15.97
C THR A 239 5.35 -8.37 15.55
N ALA A 240 6.49 -8.97 15.95
CA ALA A 240 7.81 -8.53 15.49
C ALA A 240 7.98 -8.64 13.97
N GLY A 241 7.49 -9.74 13.37
CA GLY A 241 7.54 -9.95 11.91
C GLY A 241 6.67 -8.96 11.13
N LEU A 242 5.45 -8.71 11.60
CA LEU A 242 4.52 -7.73 11.02
C LEU A 242 5.07 -6.32 11.14
N TRP A 243 5.46 -5.90 12.34
CA TRP A 243 6.04 -4.58 12.58
C TRP A 243 7.30 -4.37 11.74
N GLY A 244 8.22 -5.34 11.72
CA GLY A 244 9.46 -5.24 10.95
C GLY A 244 9.21 -5.07 9.45
N CYS A 245 8.25 -5.83 8.91
CA CYS A 245 7.86 -5.72 7.50
C CYS A 245 7.24 -4.35 7.17
N LEU A 246 6.26 -3.91 7.97
CA LEU A 246 5.60 -2.62 7.77
C LEU A 246 6.58 -1.46 7.95
N ALA A 247 7.41 -1.50 8.99
CA ALA A 247 8.37 -0.45 9.28
C ALA A 247 9.38 -0.29 8.14
N GLU A 248 9.94 -1.40 7.65
CA GLU A 248 10.87 -1.40 6.53
C GLU A 248 10.25 -0.78 5.25
N GLU A 249 9.04 -1.21 4.89
CA GLU A 249 8.38 -0.71 3.67
C GLU A 249 7.89 0.74 3.80
N MET A 250 7.42 1.14 4.98
CA MET A 250 7.05 2.54 5.27
C MET A 250 8.27 3.48 5.21
N GLU A 251 9.43 3.07 5.73
CA GLU A 251 10.66 3.87 5.63
C GLU A 251 11.12 4.02 4.17
N LYS A 252 11.04 2.94 3.37
CA LYS A 252 11.31 3.00 1.92
C LYS A 252 10.36 3.95 1.21
N GLN A 253 9.06 3.92 1.54
CA GLN A 253 8.07 4.82 0.95
C GLN A 253 8.35 6.28 1.34
N GLU A 254 8.62 6.57 2.61
CA GLU A 254 8.89 7.93 3.07
C GLU A 254 10.18 8.49 2.46
N ALA A 255 11.25 7.70 2.40
CA ALA A 255 12.50 8.09 1.76
C ALA A 255 12.28 8.43 0.28
N TYR A 256 11.50 7.60 -0.41
CA TYR A 256 11.11 7.81 -1.79
C TYR A 256 10.30 9.09 -1.99
N GLU A 257 9.24 9.30 -1.20
CA GLU A 257 8.41 10.51 -1.30
C GLU A 257 9.21 11.78 -0.98
N LYS A 258 10.14 11.72 -0.02
CA LYS A 258 11.03 12.84 0.33
C LYS A 258 11.97 13.17 -0.83
N GLU A 259 12.52 12.17 -1.50
CA GLU A 259 13.34 12.37 -2.69
C GLU A 259 12.52 13.00 -3.82
N CYS A 260 11.33 12.48 -4.11
CA CYS A 260 10.42 13.03 -5.10
C CYS A 260 10.08 14.51 -4.83
N ARG A 261 9.70 14.86 -3.60
CA ARG A 261 9.44 16.26 -3.21
C ARG A 261 10.66 17.16 -3.45
N SER A 262 11.85 16.70 -3.07
CA SER A 262 13.09 17.45 -3.28
C SER A 262 13.38 17.70 -4.76
N LEU A 263 13.14 16.70 -5.61
CA LEU A 263 13.31 16.82 -7.06
C LEU A 263 12.25 17.75 -7.67
N ASP A 264 11.00 17.65 -7.23
CA ASP A 264 9.89 18.49 -7.69
C ASP A 264 10.16 19.98 -7.36
N GLU A 265 10.55 20.29 -6.13
CA GLU A 265 10.91 21.64 -5.69
C GLU A 265 12.07 22.23 -6.53
N LYS A 266 13.13 21.44 -6.77
CA LYS A 266 14.27 21.86 -7.60
C LYS A 266 13.87 22.07 -9.06
N PHE A 267 12.95 21.26 -9.58
CA PHE A 267 12.48 21.39 -10.95
C PHE A 267 11.63 22.66 -11.15
N LEU A 268 10.78 22.98 -10.17
CA LEU A 268 9.91 24.15 -10.17
C LEU A 268 10.69 25.47 -9.94
N SER A 269 11.68 25.45 -9.05
CA SER A 269 12.51 26.64 -8.74
C SER A 269 13.67 26.86 -9.72
N GLY A 270 14.07 25.83 -10.46
CA GLY A 270 15.20 25.89 -11.38
C GLY A 270 14.99 26.86 -12.54
N LYS A 271 15.99 27.71 -12.81
CA LYS A 271 15.98 28.63 -13.97
C LYS A 271 16.79 28.14 -15.16
N GLN A 272 17.74 27.23 -14.95
CA GLN A 272 18.58 26.69 -16.01
C GLN A 272 17.91 25.48 -16.68
N GLU A 273 17.70 25.57 -17.99
CA GLU A 273 17.01 24.52 -18.75
C GLU A 273 17.69 23.16 -18.66
N LYS A 274 19.02 23.11 -18.70
CA LYS A 274 19.78 21.85 -18.57
C LYS A 274 19.48 21.14 -17.24
N ILE A 275 19.49 21.88 -16.13
CA ILE A 275 19.20 21.32 -14.80
C ILE A 275 17.75 20.81 -14.74
N ARG A 276 16.80 21.58 -15.27
CA ARG A 276 15.40 21.17 -15.30
C ARG A 276 15.18 19.92 -16.15
N LEU A 277 15.87 19.79 -17.28
CA LEU A 277 15.81 18.60 -18.13
C LEU A 277 16.29 17.35 -17.39
N GLU A 278 17.41 17.46 -16.68
CA GLU A 278 17.96 16.35 -15.88
C GLU A 278 17.01 15.93 -14.76
N LEU A 279 16.42 16.90 -14.05
CA LEU A 279 15.45 16.63 -12.99
C LEU A 279 14.17 16.00 -13.54
N ALA A 280 13.67 16.48 -14.68
CA ALA A 280 12.50 15.91 -15.34
C ALA A 280 12.73 14.47 -15.78
N LEU A 281 13.90 14.16 -16.36
CA LEU A 281 14.27 12.78 -16.70
C LEU A 281 14.35 11.90 -15.46
N LYS A 282 14.99 12.38 -14.38
CA LYS A 282 15.06 11.64 -13.11
C LYS A 282 13.66 11.32 -12.58
N ARG A 283 12.77 12.32 -12.49
CA ARG A 283 11.40 12.10 -12.01
C ARG A 283 10.59 11.19 -12.92
N TYR A 284 10.71 11.35 -14.23
CA TYR A 284 10.01 10.52 -15.20
C TYR A 284 10.34 9.02 -15.05
N PHE A 285 11.61 8.69 -14.81
CA PHE A 285 12.06 7.29 -14.70
C PHE A 285 12.06 6.73 -13.28
N SER A 286 11.94 7.56 -12.24
CA SER A 286 11.88 7.09 -10.85
C SER A 286 10.45 6.84 -10.35
N CYS A 287 9.42 7.10 -11.15
CA CYS A 287 8.02 6.97 -10.71
C CYS A 287 7.65 5.54 -10.30
N ARG A 288 6.95 5.41 -9.17
CA ARG A 288 6.30 4.17 -8.77
C ARG A 288 4.97 3.99 -9.49
N THR A 289 4.45 2.77 -9.43
CA THR A 289 3.22 2.32 -10.11
C THR A 289 2.04 3.27 -9.88
N TRP A 290 1.78 3.66 -8.63
CA TRP A 290 0.64 4.52 -8.26
C TRP A 290 0.76 5.99 -8.69
N GLU A 291 1.96 6.53 -8.95
CA GLU A 291 2.11 7.91 -9.42
C GLU A 291 2.45 8.01 -10.90
N LYS A 292 2.57 6.87 -11.58
CA LYS A 292 3.06 6.78 -12.97
C LYS A 292 2.28 7.70 -13.91
N ASP A 293 0.95 7.70 -13.82
CA ASP A 293 0.11 8.53 -14.69
C ASP A 293 0.29 10.03 -14.42
N LYS A 294 0.36 10.43 -13.14
CA LYS A 294 0.61 11.81 -12.75
C LYS A 294 1.97 12.28 -13.24
N VAL A 295 3.03 11.51 -12.97
CA VAL A 295 4.41 11.84 -13.39
C VAL A 295 4.52 11.89 -14.90
N ARG A 296 3.94 10.92 -15.62
CA ARG A 296 3.94 10.91 -17.09
C ARG A 296 3.20 12.12 -17.65
N LYS A 297 2.10 12.54 -17.03
CA LYS A 297 1.38 13.74 -17.43
C LYS A 297 2.21 15.01 -17.22
N GLU A 298 2.75 15.22 -16.02
CA GLU A 298 3.47 16.45 -15.67
C GLU A 298 4.85 16.54 -16.34
N TYR A 299 5.70 15.54 -16.10
CA TYR A 299 7.07 15.53 -16.60
C TYR A 299 7.15 15.07 -18.05
N GLY A 300 6.26 14.16 -18.47
CA GLY A 300 6.21 13.75 -19.88
C GLY A 300 5.79 14.88 -20.80
N SER A 301 4.86 15.77 -20.39
CA SER A 301 4.52 16.97 -21.17
C SER A 301 5.70 17.94 -21.30
N TYR A 302 6.53 18.07 -20.26
CA TYR A 302 7.75 18.87 -20.33
C TYR A 302 8.80 18.24 -21.27
N LEU A 303 8.98 16.92 -21.19
CA LEU A 303 9.96 16.15 -21.97
C LEU A 303 9.55 16.01 -23.44
N SER A 304 8.26 15.92 -23.76
CA SER A 304 7.78 15.80 -25.14
C SER A 304 8.18 17.02 -25.98
N LEU A 305 8.07 18.23 -25.41
CA LEU A 305 8.54 19.49 -26.01
C LEU A 305 10.07 19.56 -26.14
N ARG A 306 10.79 18.67 -25.46
CA ARG A 306 12.25 18.65 -25.33
C ARG A 306 12.83 17.28 -25.68
N ILE A 307 12.17 16.55 -26.57
CA ILE A 307 12.51 15.16 -26.86
C ILE A 307 13.93 15.01 -27.43
N ARG A 308 14.38 15.98 -28.25
CA ARG A 308 15.74 16.00 -28.82
C ARG A 308 16.81 16.16 -27.74
N PRO A 309 16.80 17.22 -26.90
CA PRO A 309 17.79 17.35 -25.83
C PRO A 309 17.66 16.25 -24.76
N ALA A 310 16.45 15.74 -24.48
CA ALA A 310 16.24 14.61 -23.59
C ALA A 310 16.92 13.33 -24.12
N GLY A 311 16.67 12.98 -25.39
CA GLY A 311 17.28 11.83 -26.04
C GLY A 311 18.80 11.98 -26.17
N GLU A 312 19.30 13.17 -26.52
CA GLU A 312 20.75 13.45 -26.54
C GLU A 312 21.39 13.21 -25.17
N TRP A 313 20.74 13.68 -24.09
CA TRP A 313 21.24 13.46 -22.75
C TRP A 313 21.30 11.96 -22.40
N LEU A 314 20.24 11.20 -22.67
CA LEU A 314 20.22 9.75 -22.41
C LEU A 314 21.27 8.99 -23.23
N ILE A 315 21.46 9.36 -24.50
CA ILE A 315 22.52 8.82 -25.37
C ILE A 315 23.89 9.10 -24.76
N GLN A 316 24.13 10.34 -24.31
CA GLN A 316 25.40 10.75 -23.72
C GLN A 316 25.70 9.99 -22.42
N GLN A 317 24.68 9.73 -21.60
CA GLN A 317 24.81 8.96 -20.35
C GLN A 317 24.79 7.43 -20.58
N ARG A 318 24.65 6.95 -21.82
CA ARG A 318 24.51 5.52 -22.17
C ARG A 318 23.31 4.83 -21.50
N GLU A 319 22.25 5.60 -21.23
CA GLU A 319 21.00 5.14 -20.63
C GLU A 319 20.05 4.58 -21.70
N ASN A 320 20.51 3.59 -22.46
CA ASN A 320 19.88 3.12 -23.70
C ASN A 320 18.48 2.49 -23.47
N ARG A 321 18.28 1.84 -22.32
CA ARG A 321 16.95 1.32 -21.94
C ARG A 321 15.94 2.44 -21.68
N LYS A 322 16.36 3.50 -20.98
CA LYS A 322 15.52 4.67 -20.73
C LYS A 322 15.24 5.43 -22.02
N LEU A 323 16.21 5.49 -22.94
CA LEU A 323 16.00 6.04 -24.28
C LEU A 323 14.90 5.27 -25.01
N ALA A 324 14.94 3.94 -25.01
CA ALA A 324 13.91 3.13 -25.66
C ALA A 324 12.51 3.42 -25.09
N VAL A 325 12.36 3.38 -23.76
CA VAL A 325 11.09 3.69 -23.08
C VAL A 325 10.60 5.11 -23.41
N LEU A 326 11.48 6.11 -23.37
CA LEU A 326 11.14 7.49 -23.71
C LEU A 326 10.58 7.58 -25.15
N LEU A 327 11.26 6.92 -26.09
CA LEU A 327 10.93 6.98 -27.51
C LEU A 327 9.69 6.14 -27.88
N GLU A 328 9.33 5.15 -27.08
CA GLU A 328 8.07 4.42 -27.19
C GLU A 328 6.89 5.22 -26.62
N ASP A 329 7.10 5.93 -25.51
CA ASP A 329 6.06 6.74 -24.86
C ASP A 329 5.67 7.99 -25.70
N PHE A 330 6.53 8.46 -26.61
CA PHE A 330 6.26 9.61 -27.47
C PHE A 330 6.15 9.22 -28.95
N GLN A 331 5.11 9.69 -29.65
CA GLN A 331 5.01 9.53 -31.10
C GLN A 331 6.06 10.39 -31.81
N LEU A 332 7.15 9.77 -32.25
CA LEU A 332 8.28 10.47 -32.85
C LEU A 332 8.08 10.71 -34.34
N GLN A 333 8.43 11.91 -34.78
CA GLN A 333 8.59 12.24 -36.20
C GLN A 333 9.99 11.81 -36.69
N GLY A 334 10.10 11.44 -37.97
CA GLY A 334 11.37 10.99 -38.57
C GLY A 334 12.55 11.95 -38.37
N ALA A 335 12.29 13.27 -38.38
CA ALA A 335 13.31 14.29 -38.14
C ALA A 335 13.92 14.25 -36.72
N VAL A 336 13.18 13.76 -35.71
CA VAL A 336 13.71 13.56 -34.35
C VAL A 336 14.67 12.37 -34.33
N LEU A 337 14.29 11.25 -34.96
CA LEU A 337 15.14 10.06 -35.05
C LEU A 337 16.47 10.35 -35.75
N GLU A 338 16.44 11.09 -36.86
CA GLU A 338 17.65 11.50 -37.58
C GLU A 338 18.56 12.38 -36.72
N SER A 339 17.98 13.35 -36.01
CA SER A 339 18.74 14.18 -35.08
C SER A 339 19.40 13.34 -33.99
N LEU A 340 18.71 12.34 -33.43
CA LEU A 340 19.25 11.49 -32.38
C LEU A 340 20.31 10.51 -32.88
N LEU A 341 20.18 9.99 -34.12
CA LEU A 341 21.20 9.17 -34.77
C LEU A 341 22.53 9.90 -34.88
N LEU A 342 22.50 11.16 -35.34
CA LEU A 342 23.70 12.01 -35.41
C LEU A 342 24.35 12.21 -34.03
N LYS A 343 23.55 12.31 -32.96
CA LYS A 343 24.08 12.37 -31.59
C LYS A 343 24.68 11.04 -31.15
N ALA A 344 24.01 9.93 -31.42
CA ALA A 344 24.52 8.60 -31.09
C ALA A 344 25.84 8.28 -31.81
N GLU A 345 26.00 8.75 -33.05
CA GLU A 345 27.28 8.73 -33.78
C GLU A 345 28.34 9.61 -33.11
N LYS A 346 28.02 10.89 -32.88
CA LYS A 346 28.92 11.85 -32.22
C LYS A 346 29.44 11.33 -30.87
N TYR A 347 28.59 10.68 -30.08
CA TYR A 347 28.95 10.15 -28.76
C TYR A 347 29.45 8.70 -28.77
N GLN A 348 29.62 8.09 -29.96
CA GLN A 348 30.09 6.70 -30.11
C GLN A 348 29.27 5.72 -29.26
N ASN A 349 27.94 5.90 -29.27
CA ASN A 349 26.99 5.02 -28.61
C ASN A 349 26.33 4.10 -29.65
N THR A 350 27.03 3.02 -29.99
CA THR A 350 26.62 2.05 -31.04
C THR A 350 25.29 1.37 -30.73
N GLU A 351 25.01 1.08 -29.46
CA GLU A 351 23.75 0.44 -29.05
C GLU A 351 22.56 1.38 -29.32
N ALA A 352 22.67 2.67 -28.97
CA ALA A 352 21.66 3.65 -29.32
C ALA A 352 21.52 3.83 -30.84
N GLN A 353 22.60 3.79 -31.61
CA GLN A 353 22.55 3.86 -33.08
C GLN A 353 21.75 2.69 -33.67
N ILE A 354 22.06 1.46 -33.26
CA ILE A 354 21.37 0.25 -33.74
C ILE A 354 19.87 0.35 -33.43
N PHE A 355 19.52 0.69 -32.19
CA PHE A 355 18.13 0.87 -31.77
C PHE A 355 17.40 1.92 -32.60
N LEU A 356 18.01 3.10 -32.80
CA LEU A 356 17.40 4.20 -33.56
C LEU A 356 17.26 3.86 -35.05
N LEU A 357 18.19 3.10 -35.64
CA LEU A 357 18.09 2.62 -37.02
C LEU A 357 16.94 1.62 -37.19
N GLN A 358 16.77 0.69 -36.23
CA GLN A 358 15.65 -0.25 -36.21
C GLN A 358 14.31 0.51 -36.12
N LYS A 359 14.20 1.47 -35.20
CA LYS A 359 13.00 2.34 -35.08
C LYS A 359 12.73 3.15 -36.34
N LYS A 360 13.77 3.68 -37.00
CA LYS A 360 13.62 4.39 -38.27
C LYS A 360 13.07 3.48 -39.37
N LYS A 361 13.56 2.22 -39.45
CA LYS A 361 13.08 1.22 -40.41
C LYS A 361 11.61 0.85 -40.16
N GLU A 362 11.21 0.69 -38.90
CA GLU A 362 9.80 0.45 -38.51
C GLU A 362 8.88 1.59 -38.97
N GLN A 363 9.30 2.85 -38.80
CA GLN A 363 8.48 4.02 -39.18
C GLN A 363 8.39 4.29 -40.69
N GLN A 364 9.42 3.94 -41.46
CA GLN A 364 9.44 4.17 -42.91
C GLN A 364 8.75 3.06 -43.72
N GLY A 365 8.31 1.98 -43.05
CA GLY A 365 7.67 0.83 -43.66
C GLY A 365 8.67 -0.07 -44.39
N PHE A 366 8.41 -1.37 -44.35
CA PHE A 366 9.03 -2.34 -45.25
C PHE A 366 8.52 -2.03 -46.67
N LYS A 367 9.16 -1.11 -47.38
CA LYS A 367 9.11 -1.09 -48.84
C LYS A 367 10.17 -2.08 -49.31
N GLU A 368 9.78 -3.34 -49.46
CA GLU A 368 10.43 -4.17 -50.47
C GLU A 368 10.16 -3.49 -51.81
N GLU A 369 11.13 -2.74 -52.31
CA GLU A 369 11.22 -2.52 -53.75
C GLU A 369 11.46 -3.89 -54.36
N GLY A 370 10.36 -4.51 -54.81
CA GLY A 370 10.42 -5.68 -55.67
C GLY A 370 11.24 -5.31 -56.89
N TRP A 371 12.43 -5.88 -57.00
CA TRP A 371 13.17 -5.88 -58.25
C TRP A 371 12.40 -6.81 -59.20
N GLU A 372 11.62 -6.23 -60.11
CA GLU A 372 11.18 -6.95 -61.30
C GLU A 372 12.43 -7.28 -62.13
N PHE A 373 12.78 -8.57 -62.17
CA PHE A 373 13.75 -9.15 -63.09
C PHE A 373 13.06 -9.85 -64.25
#